data_AF-A0A1H6B7I5-F1
#
_entry.id   AF-A0A1H6B7I5-F1
#
_cell.length_a   1.000
_cell.length_b   1.000
_cell.length_c   1.000
_cell.angle_alpha   90.00
_cell.angle_beta   90.00
_cell.angle_gamma   90.00
#
_symmetry.space_group_name_H-M   'P 1'
#
loop_
_entity.id
_entity.type
_entity.pdbx_description
1 polymer ?
#
loop_
_entity_poly.entity_id
_entity_poly.type
_entity_poly.pdbx_seq_one_letter_code
_entity_poly.pdbx_strand_id
1 'polypeptide(L)' 'MSEESDRLDGLILNCQVLRAVRLIMELFECGLREAIGLFDARYHELRETRPDDFIVSPDEYGHGVYT' A
#
# COMPACT_ATOMS: atom_id res chain seq x y z
N MET A 1 15.04 8.18 -2.50
CA MET A 1 13.71 8.80 -2.24
C MET A 1 12.69 8.53 -3.35
N SER A 2 12.89 8.91 -4.62
CA SER A 2 11.88 8.65 -5.67
C SER A 2 11.72 7.17 -6.03
N GLU A 3 12.83 6.43 -6.23
CA GLU A 3 12.78 5.01 -6.62
C GLU A 3 12.11 4.10 -5.57
N GLU A 4 12.27 4.43 -4.28
CA GLU A 4 11.67 3.69 -3.18
C GLU A 4 10.16 3.94 -3.07
N SER A 5 9.73 5.17 -3.38
CA SER A 5 8.32 5.53 -3.48
C SER A 5 7.66 4.85 -4.69
N ASP A 6 8.31 4.88 -5.86
CA ASP A 6 7.81 4.17 -7.05
C ASP A 6 7.72 2.66 -6.81
N ARG A 7 8.70 2.09 -6.11
CA ARG A 7 8.67 0.68 -5.70
C ARG A 7 7.53 0.40 -4.73
N LEU A 8 7.32 1.25 -3.73
CA LEU A 8 6.23 1.10 -2.77
C LEU A 8 4.86 1.17 -3.49
N ASP A 9 4.68 2.16 -4.35
CA ASP A 9 3.45 2.34 -5.13
C ASP A 9 3.18 1.11 -6.00
N GLY A 10 4.20 0.60 -6.69
CA GLY A 10 4.09 -0.64 -7.46
C GLY A 10 3.63 -1.83 -6.62
N LEU A 11 4.14 -1.98 -5.40
CA LEU A 11 3.69 -3.05 -4.48
C LEU A 11 2.23 -2.85 -4.05
N ILE A 12 1.81 -1.61 -3.80
CA ILE A 12 0.42 -1.27 -3.41
C ILE A 12 -0.54 -1.55 -4.56
N LEU A 13 -0.25 -1.06 -5.76
CA LEU A 13 -1.07 -1.22 -6.97
C LEU A 13 -1.24 -2.69 -7.38
N ASN A 14 -0.23 -3.53 -7.10
CA ASN A 14 -0.26 -4.98 -7.33
C ASN A 14 -0.81 -5.79 -6.14
N CYS A 15 -1.39 -5.14 -5.12
CA CYS A 15 -1.94 -5.77 -3.92
C CYS A 15 -0.92 -6.66 -3.17
N GLN A 16 0.36 -6.33 -3.23
CA GLN A 16 1.44 -7.03 -2.52
C GLN A 16 1.59 -6.47 -1.10
N VAL A 17 0.49 -6.44 -0.34
CA VAL A 17 0.36 -5.74 0.96
C VAL A 17 1.48 -6.08 1.95
N LEU A 18 1.78 -7.36 2.17
CA LEU A 18 2.83 -7.78 3.11
C LEU A 18 4.22 -7.28 2.69
N ARG A 19 4.50 -7.21 1.39
CA ARG A 19 5.77 -6.69 0.87
C ARG A 19 5.83 -5.17 1.02
N ALA A 20 4.72 -4.48 0.75
CA ALA A 20 4.62 -3.03 0.93
C ALA A 20 4.83 -2.62 2.39
N VAL A 21 4.13 -3.29 3.32
CA VAL A 21 4.27 -3.04 4.77
C VAL A 21 5.69 -3.33 5.25
N ARG A 22 6.30 -4.44 4.80
CA ARG A 22 7.70 -4.74 5.14
C ARG A 22 8.66 -3.67 4.62
N LEU A 23 8.47 -3.21 3.37
CA LEU A 23 9.31 -2.16 2.79
C LEU A 23 9.17 -0.86 3.58
N ILE A 24 7.96 -0.50 4.03
CA ILE A 24 7.74 0.66 4.89
C ILE A 24 8.48 0.51 6.23
N MET A 25 8.44 -0.66 6.86
CA MET A 25 9.21 -0.90 8.09
C MET A 25 10.72 -0.71 7.88
N GLU A 26 11.25 -1.15 6.73
CA GLU A 26 12.67 -1.01 6.37
C GLU A 26 13.04 0.46 6.05
N LEU A 27 12.17 1.20 5.34
CA LEU A 27 12.44 2.59 4.92
C LEU A 27 12.30 3.62 6.07
N PHE A 28 11.34 3.41 6.95
CA PHE A 28 11.02 4.34 8.03
C PHE A 28 11.54 3.86 9.40
N GLU A 29 12.27 2.73 9.43
CA GLU A 29 12.78 2.09 10.65
C GLU A 29 11.70 1.95 11.74
N CYS A 30 10.47 1.63 11.33
CA CYS A 30 9.27 1.69 12.16
C CYS A 30 8.68 0.32 12.50
N GLY A 31 7.80 0.29 13.49
CA GLY A 31 7.08 -0.92 13.90
C GLY A 31 5.91 -1.25 12.97
N LEU A 32 5.44 -2.51 13.01
CA LEU A 32 4.35 -3.00 12.17
C LEU A 32 3.09 -2.12 12.19
N ARG A 33 2.68 -1.64 13.37
CA ARG A 33 1.49 -0.79 13.52
C ARG A 33 1.63 0.52 12.74
N GLU A 34 2.79 1.16 12.87
CA GLU A 34 3.08 2.42 12.18
C GLU A 34 3.19 2.20 10.67
N ALA A 35 3.83 1.09 10.27
CA ALA A 35 3.93 0.72 8.86
C ALA A 35 2.56 0.46 8.21
N ILE A 36 1.61 -0.14 8.93
CA ILE A 36 0.23 -0.30 8.44
C ILE A 36 -0.44 1.06 8.27
N GLY A 37 -0.26 2.00 9.19
CA GLY A 37 -0.83 3.35 9.06
C GLY A 37 -0.27 4.12 7.86
N LEU A 38 1.04 4.02 7.63
CA LEU A 38 1.69 4.62 6.46
C LEU A 38 1.25 3.95 5.15
N PHE A 39 1.08 2.63 5.16
CA PHE A 39 0.54 1.89 4.03
C PHE A 39 -0.88 2.34 3.68
N ASP A 40 -1.75 2.45 4.68
CA ASP A 40 -3.15 2.84 4.52
C ASP A 40 -3.27 4.26 3.94
N ALA A 41 -2.51 5.21 4.49
CA ALA A 41 -2.44 6.57 3.96
C ALA A 41 -2.01 6.60 2.49
N ARG A 42 -0.97 5.83 2.12
CA ARG A 42 -0.48 5.79 0.74
C ARG A 42 -1.46 5.09 -0.21
N TYR A 43 -2.10 4.01 0.25
CA TYR A 43 -3.14 3.30 -0.49
C TYR A 43 -4.31 4.23 -0.84
N HIS A 44 -4.78 5.01 0.14
CA HIS A 44 -5.85 5.98 -0.07
C HIS A 44 -5.46 7.08 -1.06
N GLU A 45 -4.26 7.67 -0.93
CA GLU A 45 -3.76 8.68 -1.86
C GLU A 45 -3.70 8.15 -3.31
N LEU A 46 -3.19 6.92 -3.50
CA LEU A 46 -3.14 6.29 -4.81
C LEU A 46 -4.55 6.01 -5.36
N ARG A 47 -5.51 5.66 -4.49
CA ARG A 47 -6.89 5.42 -4.91
C ARG A 47 -7.59 6.69 -5.37
N GLU A 48 -7.28 7.83 -4.77
CA GLU A 48 -7.82 9.13 -5.18
C GLU A 48 -7.15 9.66 -6.46
N THR A 49 -5.84 9.44 -6.61
CA THR A 49 -5.06 10.07 -7.69
C THR A 49 -4.92 9.20 -8.94
N ARG A 50 -4.88 7.86 -8.79
CA ARG A 50 -4.65 6.89 -9.88
C ARG A 50 -5.47 5.61 -9.69
N PRO A 51 -6.82 5.70 -9.63
CA PRO A 51 -7.67 4.54 -9.38
C PRO A 51 -7.54 3.44 -10.45
N ASP A 52 -7.28 3.82 -11.71
CA ASP A 52 -7.19 2.89 -12.84
C ASP A 52 -5.91 2.04 -12.86
N ASP A 53 -4.89 2.42 -12.06
CA ASP A 53 -3.61 1.71 -12.01
C ASP A 53 -3.67 0.47 -11.08
N PHE A 54 -4.74 0.33 -10.29
CA PHE A 54 -4.91 -0.83 -9.42
C PHE A 54 -5.32 -2.06 -10.22
N ILE A 55 -4.60 -3.16 -10.02
CA ILE A 55 -4.90 -4.44 -10.70
C ILE A 55 -6.16 -5.10 -10.13
N VAL A 56 -6.54 -4.74 -8.89
CA VAL A 56 -7.67 -5.34 -8.18
C VAL A 56 -8.79 -4.33 -8.03
N SER A 57 -10.03 -4.79 -8.22
CA SER A 57 -11.21 -3.96 -7.99
C SER A 57 -11.33 -3.58 -6.51
N PRO A 58 -11.91 -2.42 -6.16
CA PRO A 58 -12.02 -1.99 -4.75
C PRO A 58 -12.87 -2.96 -3.92
N ASP A 59 -13.85 -3.64 -4.54
CA ASP A 59 -14.67 -4.69 -3.92
C ASP A 59 -13.88 -5.95 -3.53
N GLU A 60 -12.77 -6.23 -4.22
CA GLU A 60 -11.92 -7.39 -3.93
C GLU A 60 -10.88 -7.06 -2.85
N TYR A 61 -10.60 -5.77 -2.64
CA TYR A 61 -9.69 -5.32 -1.60
C TYR A 61 -10.35 -5.42 -0.22
N GLY A 62 -9.82 -6.29 0.64
CA GLY A 62 -10.33 -6.44 2.02
C GLY A 62 -11.65 -7.23 2.14
N HIS A 63 -12.05 -7.93 1.07
CA HIS A 63 -13.18 -8.85 1.10
C HIS A 63 -13.00 -9.90 2.22
N GLY A 64 -13.97 -9.98 3.13
CA GLY A 64 -13.93 -10.87 4.30
C GLY A 64 -13.13 -10.34 5.51
N VAL A 65 -12.64 -9.10 5.46
CA VAL A 65 -11.94 -8.44 6.58
C VAL A 65 -12.69 -7.19 7.06
N TYR A 66 -13.17 -6.36 6.14
CA TYR A 66 -13.90 -5.12 6.46
C TYR A 66 -15.42 -5.21 6.23
N THR A 67 -15.91 -6.38 5.81
CA THR A 67 -17.33 -6.72 5.59
C THR A 67 -17.92 -7.49 6.75
#